data_AF-A0A1S1CEI8-F1
#
_entry.id   AF-A0A1S1CEI8-F1
#
_cell.length_a   1.000
_cell.length_b   1.000
_cell.length_c   1.000
_cell.angle_alpha   90.00
_cell.angle_beta   90.00
_cell.angle_gamma   90.00
#
_symmetry.space_group_name_H-M   'P 1'
#
loop_
_entity.id
_entity.type
_entity.pdbx_description
1 polymer ?
#
loop_
_entity_poly.entity_id
_entity_poly.type
_entity_poly.pdbx_seq_one_letter_code
_entity_poly.pdbx_strand_id
1 'polypeptide(L)'
;MYENTVDGAYAAYSFYEASLNYLVLTGDVEPLKEADPVGKDVKAFQGYVTVYETNEGWFYGSEKPVQTEMLTPRPEKASGSDTLIWPIRFVRDPNAMSRIEGRADEPMFPSKALTPDHAKLKLSYKDGRWFYAATKGGEQSTPSPSTKASNEATPNNA
;
A
#
# COMPACT_ATOMS: atom_id res chain seq x y z
N MET A 1 -16.26 -10.03 5.04
CA MET A 1 -14.84 -10.09 5.46
C MET A 1 -14.58 -10.90 6.73
N TYR A 2 -15.59 -11.23 7.54
CA TYR A 2 -15.39 -11.98 8.79
C TYR A 2 -15.71 -13.48 8.68
N GLU A 3 -16.04 -13.96 7.49
CA GLU A 3 -16.36 -15.37 7.26
C GLU A 3 -15.11 -16.13 6.83
N ASN A 4 -14.94 -17.38 7.29
CA ASN A 4 -13.86 -18.26 6.86
C ASN A 4 -14.15 -18.89 5.49
N THR A 5 -14.27 -18.05 4.47
CA THR A 5 -14.54 -18.44 3.07
C THR A 5 -13.58 -17.71 2.13
N VAL A 6 -13.44 -18.20 0.90
CA VAL A 6 -12.64 -17.51 -0.14
C VAL A 6 -13.17 -16.09 -0.38
N ASP A 7 -14.48 -15.92 -0.43
CA ASP A 7 -15.11 -14.60 -0.60
C ASP A 7 -14.88 -13.71 0.61
N GLY A 8 -14.90 -14.28 1.82
CA GLY A 8 -14.52 -13.58 3.04
C GLY A 8 -13.09 -13.07 3.01
N ALA A 9 -12.14 -13.89 2.54
CA ALA A 9 -10.74 -13.54 2.40
C ALA A 9 -10.51 -12.45 1.35
N TYR A 10 -11.15 -12.58 0.18
CA TYR A 10 -11.11 -11.57 -0.88
C TYR A 10 -11.67 -10.24 -0.37
N ALA A 11 -12.85 -10.25 0.26
CA ALA A 11 -13.46 -9.05 0.82
C ALA A 11 -12.59 -8.38 1.89
N ALA A 12 -11.93 -9.16 2.76
CA ALA A 12 -11.01 -8.62 3.77
C ALA A 12 -9.81 -7.92 3.13
N TYR A 13 -9.18 -8.54 2.13
CA TYR A 13 -8.04 -7.94 1.43
C TYR A 13 -8.45 -6.71 0.61
N SER A 14 -9.60 -6.75 -0.07
CA SER A 14 -10.13 -5.58 -0.79
C SER A 14 -10.44 -4.41 0.14
N PHE A 15 -10.95 -4.68 1.35
CA PHE A 15 -11.16 -3.65 2.36
C PHE A 15 -9.85 -3.05 2.86
N TYR A 16 -8.83 -3.87 3.09
CA TYR A 16 -7.47 -3.39 3.41
C TYR A 16 -6.92 -2.47 2.31
N GLU A 17 -6.96 -2.90 1.04
CA GLU A 17 -6.45 -2.10 -0.07
C GLU A 17 -7.22 -0.78 -0.24
N ALA A 18 -8.55 -0.81 -0.11
CA ALA A 18 -9.37 0.39 -0.15
C ALA A 18 -9.02 1.35 1.00
N SER A 19 -8.82 0.82 2.21
CA SER A 19 -8.43 1.60 3.39
C SER A 19 -7.04 2.23 3.24
N LEU A 20 -6.10 1.51 2.62
CA LEU A 20 -4.78 2.03 2.30
C LEU A 20 -4.86 3.19 1.30
N ASN A 21 -5.61 3.02 0.21
CA ASN A 21 -5.80 4.10 -0.77
C ASN A 21 -6.53 5.31 -0.16
N TYR A 22 -7.50 5.07 0.71
CA TYR A 22 -8.19 6.13 1.45
C TYR A 22 -7.20 6.93 2.30
N LEU A 23 -6.39 6.26 3.12
CA LEU A 23 -5.32 6.90 3.90
C LEU A 23 -4.40 7.74 3.02
N VAL A 24 -3.95 7.21 1.88
CA VAL A 24 -3.05 7.93 0.98
C VAL A 24 -3.69 9.24 0.47
N LEU A 25 -4.99 9.22 0.18
CA LEU A 25 -5.69 10.36 -0.43
C LEU A 25 -6.26 11.37 0.57
N THR A 26 -6.48 10.97 1.81
CA THR A 26 -7.15 11.81 2.82
C THR A 26 -6.33 12.05 4.08
N GLY A 27 -5.30 11.24 4.33
CA GLY A 27 -4.58 11.22 5.60
C GLY A 27 -5.33 10.52 6.74
N ASP A 28 -6.57 10.07 6.53
CA ASP A 28 -7.36 9.40 7.55
C ASP A 28 -6.98 7.91 7.64
N VAL A 29 -6.42 7.54 8.79
CA VAL A 29 -5.89 6.21 9.08
C VAL A 29 -6.93 5.27 9.70
N GLU A 30 -8.09 5.76 10.11
CA GLU A 30 -9.06 4.96 10.90
C GLU A 30 -9.53 3.70 10.16
N PRO A 31 -9.90 3.72 8.86
CA PRO A 31 -10.26 2.50 8.15
C PRO A 31 -9.11 1.48 8.10
N LEU A 32 -7.86 1.96 7.98
CA LEU A 32 -6.70 1.08 7.95
C LEU A 32 -6.44 0.40 9.31
N LYS A 33 -6.72 1.07 10.43
CA LYS A 33 -6.63 0.47 11.77
C LYS A 33 -7.63 -0.69 11.94
N GLU A 34 -8.80 -0.61 11.32
CA GLU A 34 -9.77 -1.71 11.31
C GLU A 34 -9.25 -2.88 10.47
N ALA A 35 -8.68 -2.59 9.29
CA ALA A 35 -8.19 -3.60 8.36
C ALA A 35 -6.87 -4.27 8.78
N ASP A 36 -6.01 -3.55 9.52
CA ASP A 36 -4.73 -4.01 10.06
C ASP A 36 -4.71 -3.87 11.60
N PRO A 37 -5.38 -4.77 12.33
CA PRO A 37 -5.47 -4.70 13.79
C PRO A 37 -4.13 -4.94 14.50
N VAL A 38 -3.13 -5.51 13.81
CA VAL A 38 -1.76 -5.65 14.33
C VAL A 38 -1.02 -4.32 14.27
N GLY A 39 -1.48 -3.38 13.42
CA GLY A 39 -0.95 -2.03 13.27
C GLY A 39 0.44 -1.99 12.63
N LYS A 40 0.81 -3.03 11.87
CA LYS A 40 2.09 -3.07 11.15
C LYS A 40 2.10 -2.05 10.02
N ASP A 41 1.08 -2.09 9.18
CA ASP A 41 0.93 -1.21 8.03
C ASP A 41 0.49 0.19 8.50
N VAL A 42 -0.34 0.30 9.54
CA VAL A 42 -0.62 1.61 10.19
C VAL A 42 0.68 2.35 10.52
N LYS A 43 1.66 1.66 11.13
CA LYS A 43 2.98 2.24 11.42
C LYS A 43 3.80 2.52 10.16
N ALA A 44 3.79 1.60 9.20
CA ALA A 44 4.56 1.74 7.97
C ALA A 44 4.10 2.92 7.10
N PHE A 45 2.81 3.26 7.15
CA PHE A 45 2.20 4.33 6.35
C PHE A 45 1.92 5.61 7.14
N GLN A 46 2.41 5.74 8.38
CA GLN A 46 2.19 6.92 9.24
C GLN A 46 2.62 8.24 8.59
N GLY A 47 3.64 8.21 7.72
CA GLY A 47 4.09 9.43 7.04
C GLY A 47 3.02 10.07 6.12
N TYR A 48 2.05 9.30 5.61
CA TYR A 48 0.92 9.86 4.86
C TYR A 48 0.02 10.68 5.79
N VAL A 49 -0.28 10.18 6.98
CA VAL A 49 -1.04 10.92 8.01
C VAL A 49 -0.36 12.25 8.31
N THR A 50 0.97 12.22 8.54
CA THR A 50 1.73 13.42 8.89
C THR A 50 1.64 14.51 7.81
N VAL A 51 1.67 14.16 6.52
CA VAL A 51 1.56 15.14 5.42
C VAL A 51 0.26 15.96 5.52
N TYR A 52 -0.86 15.30 5.83
CA TYR A 52 -2.15 15.97 5.97
C TYR A 52 -2.28 16.71 7.30
N GLU A 53 -1.76 16.16 8.40
CA GLU A 53 -1.76 16.82 9.71
C GLU A 53 -0.95 18.11 9.73
N THR A 54 0.18 18.16 9.03
CA THR A 54 1.01 19.37 8.92
C THR A 54 0.52 20.35 7.87
N ASN A 55 -0.45 19.94 7.03
CA ASN A 55 -0.93 20.70 5.88
C ASN A 55 0.20 21.10 4.91
N GLU A 56 1.26 20.30 4.83
CA GLU A 56 2.45 20.55 3.99
C GLU A 56 2.33 19.91 2.61
N GLY A 57 1.23 19.21 2.33
CA GLY A 57 1.02 18.58 1.02
C GLY A 57 -0.25 17.74 0.92
N TRP A 58 -0.44 17.15 -0.26
CA TRP A 58 -1.52 16.20 -0.55
C TRP A 58 -1.18 15.34 -1.77
N PHE A 59 -1.88 14.22 -1.91
CA PHE A 59 -1.76 13.30 -3.04
C PHE A 59 -2.98 13.44 -3.96
N TYR A 60 -2.76 13.34 -5.28
CA TYR A 60 -3.82 13.52 -6.28
C TYR A 60 -3.53 12.76 -7.58
N GLY A 61 -4.42 12.88 -8.57
CA GLY A 61 -4.22 12.35 -9.93
C GLY A 61 -4.60 10.88 -10.10
N SER A 62 -4.89 10.17 -9.01
CA SER A 62 -5.47 8.83 -9.01
C SER A 62 -6.43 8.64 -7.83
N GLU A 63 -7.55 7.97 -8.06
CA GLU A 63 -8.45 7.52 -6.98
C GLU A 63 -7.96 6.21 -6.34
N LYS A 64 -7.04 5.49 -7.01
CA LYS A 64 -6.52 4.19 -6.58
C LYS A 64 -5.03 4.10 -6.88
N PRO A 65 -4.20 4.90 -6.18
CA PRO A 65 -2.77 4.98 -6.45
C PRO A 65 -2.05 3.62 -6.31
N VAL A 66 -2.54 2.71 -5.46
CA VAL A 66 -2.05 1.34 -5.33
C VAL A 66 -3.17 0.36 -5.63
N GLN A 67 -2.88 -0.66 -6.44
CA GLN A 67 -3.81 -1.73 -6.80
C GLN A 67 -3.12 -3.09 -6.74
N THR A 68 -3.92 -4.11 -6.52
CA THR A 68 -3.51 -5.52 -6.52
C THR A 68 -4.39 -6.27 -7.50
N GLU A 69 -3.78 -6.84 -8.51
CA GLU A 69 -4.47 -7.73 -9.43
C GLU A 69 -4.31 -9.17 -8.98
N MET A 70 -5.43 -9.87 -8.85
CA MET A 70 -5.48 -11.31 -8.64
C MET A 70 -5.23 -12.03 -9.97
N LEU A 71 -4.17 -12.84 -10.06
CA LEU A 71 -3.76 -13.48 -11.32
C LEU A 71 -4.51 -14.79 -11.63
N THR A 72 -5.25 -15.30 -10.65
CA THR A 72 -6.14 -16.44 -10.80
C THR A 72 -7.54 -16.09 -10.30
N PRO A 73 -8.61 -16.75 -10.77
CA PRO A 73 -9.96 -16.48 -10.26
C PRO A 73 -10.18 -16.94 -8.82
N ARG A 74 -9.37 -17.89 -8.34
CA ARG A 74 -9.43 -18.44 -6.98
C ARG A 74 -8.03 -18.67 -6.43
N PRO A 75 -7.84 -18.58 -5.10
CA PRO A 75 -6.58 -18.91 -4.46
C PRO A 75 -6.41 -20.43 -4.35
N GLU A 76 -5.16 -20.86 -4.19
CA GLU A 76 -4.83 -22.23 -3.81
C GLU A 76 -4.82 -22.37 -2.30
N LYS A 77 -5.23 -23.53 -1.78
CA LYS A 77 -5.10 -23.84 -0.35
C LYS A 77 -3.73 -24.45 -0.09
N ALA A 78 -2.98 -23.90 0.86
CA ALA A 78 -1.69 -24.46 1.26
C ALA A 78 -1.86 -25.85 1.87
N SER A 79 -1.05 -26.82 1.44
CA SER A 79 -1.10 -28.19 1.96
C SER A 79 -0.95 -28.23 3.48
N GLY A 80 -1.90 -28.88 4.17
CA GLY A 80 -1.88 -29.03 5.62
C GLY A 80 -2.19 -27.75 6.41
N SER A 81 -2.74 -26.71 5.78
CA SER A 81 -3.06 -25.42 6.41
C SER A 81 -4.37 -24.85 5.87
N ASP A 82 -5.04 -24.02 6.67
CA ASP A 82 -6.18 -23.19 6.22
C ASP A 82 -5.76 -21.88 5.54
N THR A 83 -4.47 -21.74 5.22
CA THR A 83 -3.94 -20.58 4.50
C THR A 83 -4.29 -20.66 3.01
N LEU A 84 -4.88 -19.59 2.50
CA LEU A 84 -5.11 -19.36 1.08
C LEU A 84 -3.92 -18.61 0.47
N ILE A 85 -3.52 -18.98 -0.74
CA ILE A 85 -2.42 -18.37 -1.47
C ILE A 85 -2.93 -17.88 -2.82
N TRP A 86 -2.80 -16.58 -3.07
CA TRP A 86 -3.15 -15.96 -4.34
C TRP A 86 -1.90 -15.46 -5.05
N PRO A 87 -1.61 -15.87 -6.29
CA PRO A 87 -0.65 -15.16 -7.12
C PRO A 87 -1.22 -13.76 -7.45
N ILE A 88 -0.45 -12.72 -7.15
CA ILE A 88 -0.87 -11.34 -7.34
C ILE A 88 0.17 -10.56 -8.13
N ARG A 89 -0.29 -9.44 -8.68
CA ARG A 89 0.54 -8.41 -9.28
C ARG A 89 0.20 -7.07 -8.64
N PHE A 90 1.18 -6.41 -8.03
CA PHE A 90 1.01 -5.04 -7.56
C PHE A 90 1.14 -4.08 -8.73
N VAL A 91 0.17 -3.19 -8.85
CA VAL A 91 0.11 -2.15 -9.87
C VAL A 91 0.05 -0.80 -9.18
N ARG A 92 0.78 0.16 -9.72
CA ARG A 92 0.79 1.53 -9.23
C ARG A 92 0.32 2.43 -10.35
N ASP A 93 -0.56 3.37 -10.02
CA ASP A 93 -1.08 4.29 -11.02
C ASP A 93 0.01 5.30 -11.40
N PRO A 94 0.44 5.36 -12.67
CA PRO A 94 1.46 6.33 -13.12
C PRO A 94 0.97 7.78 -13.03
N ASN A 95 -0.33 8.02 -12.92
CA ASN A 95 -0.91 9.36 -12.75
C ASN A 95 -0.97 9.81 -11.30
N ALA A 96 -0.60 8.95 -10.34
CA ALA A 96 -0.55 9.33 -8.93
C ALA A 96 0.57 10.35 -8.72
N MET A 97 0.19 11.55 -8.27
CA MET A 97 1.07 12.69 -8.03
C MET A 97 1.05 13.08 -6.56
N SER A 98 2.11 13.78 -6.14
CA SER A 98 2.24 14.40 -4.84
C SER A 98 2.53 15.89 -5.01
N ARG A 99 1.86 16.70 -4.19
CA ARG A 99 2.15 18.11 -3.99
C ARG A 99 2.73 18.28 -2.60
N ILE A 100 3.91 18.90 -2.51
CA ILE A 100 4.50 19.35 -1.25
C ILE A 100 4.74 20.85 -1.35
N GLU A 101 4.42 21.60 -0.29
CA GLU A 101 4.61 23.05 -0.26
C GLU A 101 6.08 23.43 -0.55
N GLY A 102 6.27 24.47 -1.37
CA GLY A 102 7.59 24.94 -1.79
C GLY A 102 8.33 24.05 -2.79
N ARG A 103 7.71 22.97 -3.29
CA ARG A 103 8.27 22.08 -4.32
C ARG A 103 7.38 22.05 -5.56
N ALA A 104 7.94 21.58 -6.67
CA ALA A 104 7.17 21.22 -7.85
C ALA A 104 6.39 19.93 -7.59
N ASP A 105 5.36 19.68 -8.39
CA ASP A 105 4.58 18.45 -8.30
C ASP A 105 5.41 17.28 -8.82
N GLU A 106 5.39 16.17 -8.09
CA GLU A 106 6.22 15.01 -8.39
C GLU A 106 5.37 13.73 -8.44
N PRO A 107 5.69 12.77 -9.32
CA PRO A 107 5.06 11.46 -9.29
C PRO A 107 5.23 10.80 -7.92
N MET A 108 4.14 10.21 -7.41
CA MET A 108 4.15 9.51 -6.12
C MET A 108 5.08 8.28 -6.14
N PHE A 109 5.28 7.68 -7.31
CA PHE A 109 6.11 6.49 -7.48
C PHE A 109 7.23 6.74 -8.48
N PRO A 110 8.48 6.32 -8.16
CA PRO A 110 9.56 6.38 -9.13
C PRO A 110 9.27 5.43 -10.30
N SER A 111 9.74 5.74 -11.51
CA SER A 111 9.43 4.96 -12.73
C SER A 111 9.71 3.47 -12.59
N LYS A 112 10.76 3.09 -11.85
CA LYS A 112 11.09 1.67 -11.56
C LYS A 112 9.99 0.94 -10.77
N ALA A 113 9.23 1.64 -9.94
CA ALA A 113 8.15 1.08 -9.14
C ALA A 113 6.83 0.95 -9.93
N LEU A 114 6.76 1.51 -11.15
CA LEU A 114 5.61 1.34 -12.05
C LEU A 114 5.66 0.02 -12.81
N THR A 115 6.82 -0.64 -12.86
CA THR A 115 6.89 -2.02 -13.36
C THR A 115 6.11 -2.92 -12.39
N PRO A 116 5.10 -3.67 -12.87
CA PRO A 116 4.28 -4.47 -11.98
C PRO A 116 5.07 -5.56 -11.26
N ASP A 117 4.87 -5.67 -9.94
CA ASP A 117 5.60 -6.60 -9.09
C ASP A 117 4.77 -7.86 -8.82
N HIS A 118 5.29 -9.03 -9.20
CA HIS A 118 4.65 -10.31 -8.90
C HIS A 118 4.93 -10.75 -7.46
N ALA A 119 3.91 -11.23 -6.77
CA ALA A 119 4.01 -11.73 -5.41
C ALA A 119 3.03 -12.88 -5.15
N LYS A 120 3.18 -13.51 -3.99
CA LYS A 120 2.19 -14.43 -3.43
C LYS A 120 1.56 -13.77 -2.21
N LEU A 121 0.26 -13.52 -2.30
CA LEU A 121 -0.57 -13.08 -1.17
C LEU A 121 -0.99 -14.31 -0.36
N LYS A 122 -0.52 -14.40 0.88
CA LYS A 122 -0.94 -15.42 1.83
C LYS A 122 -2.02 -14.84 2.73
N LEU A 123 -3.14 -15.54 2.86
CA LEU A 123 -4.29 -15.16 3.67
C LEU A 123 -4.58 -16.28 4.67
N SER A 124 -4.50 -15.98 5.96
CA SER A 124 -4.75 -16.93 7.04
C SER A 124 -5.91 -16.45 7.91
N TYR A 125 -6.82 -17.36 8.25
CA TYR A 125 -7.97 -17.05 9.08
C TYR A 125 -7.72 -17.45 10.54
N LYS A 126 -7.91 -16.53 11.47
CA LYS A 126 -7.75 -16.77 12.91
C LYS A 126 -8.68 -15.86 13.70
N ASP A 127 -9.30 -16.38 14.76
CA ASP A 127 -10.11 -15.61 15.72
C ASP A 127 -11.19 -14.72 15.06
N GLY A 128 -11.85 -15.25 14.02
CA GLY A 128 -12.92 -14.53 13.32
C GLY A 128 -12.47 -13.55 12.23
N ARG A 129 -11.16 -13.52 11.90
CA ARG A 129 -10.59 -12.50 11.00
C ARG A 129 -9.56 -13.07 10.04
N TRP A 130 -9.40 -12.40 8.90
CA TRP A 130 -8.34 -12.68 7.95
C TRP A 130 -7.11 -11.82 8.23
N PHE A 131 -5.95 -12.45 8.14
CA PHE A 131 -4.65 -11.83 8.18
C PHE A 131 -3.95 -12.07 6.84
N TYR A 132 -3.27 -11.07 6.31
CA TYR A 132 -2.56 -11.19 5.05
C TYR A 132 -1.06 -10.98 5.22
N ALA A 133 -0.29 -11.60 4.33
CA ALA A 133 1.13 -11.35 4.14
C ALA A 133 1.47 -11.51 2.66
N ALA A 134 2.03 -10.47 2.05
CA ALA A 134 2.54 -10.56 0.69
C ALA A 134 4.03 -10.92 0.72
N THR A 135 4.39 -12.05 0.13
CA THR A 135 5.80 -12.40 -0.11
C THR A 135 6.10 -12.16 -1.58
N LYS A 136 6.84 -11.09 -1.88
CA LYS A 136 7.44 -10.90 -3.21
C LYS A 136 8.53 -11.94 -3.43
N GLY A 137 8.85 -12.22 -4.69
CA GLY A 137 10.11 -12.87 -5.07
C GLY A 137 11.37 -12.04 -4.79
N GLY A 138 11.22 -10.79 -4.29
CA GLY A 138 12.28 -9.87 -3.87
C GLY A 138 11.68 -8.63 -3.18
N GLU A 139 12.34 -8.11 -2.16
CA GLU A 139 11.93 -7.11 -1.16
C GLU A 139 10.74 -6.16 -1.47
N GLN A 140 9.83 -6.07 -0.49
CA GLN A 140 8.70 -5.17 -0.48
C GLN A 140 9.17 -3.72 -0.25
N SER A 141 9.35 -2.96 -1.33
CA SER A 141 9.47 -1.50 -1.25
C SER A 141 8.14 -0.92 -0.76
N THR A 142 8.04 -0.67 0.54
CA THR A 142 7.03 0.24 1.11
C THR A 142 7.22 1.60 0.45
N PRO A 143 6.19 2.22 -0.15
CA PRO A 143 6.31 3.59 -0.61
C PRO A 143 6.55 4.45 0.64
N SER A 144 7.80 4.90 0.81
CA SER A 144 8.14 5.86 1.84
C SER A 144 7.84 7.24 1.29
N PRO A 145 7.16 8.13 2.04
CA PRO A 145 7.16 9.53 1.69
C PRO A 145 8.62 10.00 1.75
N SER A 146 9.19 10.35 0.59
CA SER A 146 10.52 10.94 0.53
C SER A 146 10.47 12.36 1.08
N THR A 147 10.59 12.53 2.40
CA THR A 147 10.72 13.84 3.04
C THR A 147 12.16 14.36 3.05
N LYS A 148 13.10 13.73 2.33
CA LYS A 148 14.47 14.28 2.22
C LYS A 148 14.47 15.60 1.45
N ALA A 149 14.43 16.69 2.19
CA ALA A 149 15.14 17.90 1.81
C ALA A 149 16.63 17.58 1.84
N SER A 150 17.26 17.44 0.67
CA SER A 150 18.70 17.67 0.56
C SER A 150 18.87 19.05 -0.06
N ASN A 151 18.96 20.04 0.83
CA ASN A 151 19.74 21.23 0.58
C ASN A 151 21.19 20.76 0.33
N GLU A 152 21.63 20.83 -0.91
CA GLU A 152 23.05 21.02 -1.21
C GLU A 152 23.15 22.00 -2.38
N ALA A 153 22.95 23.27 -2.03
CA ALA A 153 23.52 24.35 -2.80
C ALA A 153 25.03 24.31 -2.57
N THR A 154 25.80 23.98 -3.60
CA THR A 154 27.23 24.30 -3.62
C THR A 154 27.42 25.53 -4.50
N PRO A 155 27.66 26.71 -3.93
CA PRO A 155 28.28 27.81 -4.66
C PRO A 155 29.81 27.63 -4.66
N ASN A 156 30.42 28.15 -5.73
CA ASN A 156 31.82 28.62 -5.87
C ASN A 156 32.76 27.83 -6.80
N ASN A 157 33.03 28.48 -7.94
CA ASN A 157 34.34 28.93 -8.43
C ASN A 157 35.60 28.22 -7.93
N ALA A 158 36.36 27.69 -8.89
CA ALA A 158 37.77 28.02 -9.12
C ALA A 158 38.10 27.82 -10.62
#